data_AF-C9YAL1-F1
#
_entry.id   AF-C9YAL1-F1
#
_cell.length_a   1.000
_cell.length_b   1.000
_cell.length_c   1.000
_cell.angle_alpha   90.00
_cell.angle_beta   90.00
_cell.angle_gamma   90.00
#
_symmetry.space_group_name_H-M   'P 1'
#
loop_
_entity.id
_entity.type
_entity.pdbx_description
1 polymer ?
#
loop_
_entity_poly.entity_id
_entity_poly.type
_entity_poly.pdbx_seq_one_letter_code
_entity_poly.pdbx_strand_id
1 'polypeptide(L)'
;MPDGWRTRFLEITSDHEQYADAAVLLRFCGLRPTELCKGVDVSFSTKGIKVRILGGKTRKTAGQPWRFFRLNSALLPKSFVDKVERAGKIKVAAEPDALRMYLRRISDQVFWPVDAKQAESRNQAKSRNQEYVLSAYTFRHALVTDLRDEGWKAETIAAAIGEVSADTVAYYGIRSGGRGKSPSSSAVLMNSVQAALPVRPSKMEGLDALLAQKESAIVRSRFEQMTK
;
A
#
# COMPACT_ATOMS: atom_id res chain seq x y z
N MET A 1 1.34 -13.49 2.94
CA MET A 1 0.52 -13.56 1.71
C MET A 1 1.24 -14.41 0.68
N PRO A 2 0.54 -15.29 -0.04
CA PRO A 2 1.10 -16.09 -1.14
C PRO A 2 1.67 -15.23 -2.27
N ASP A 3 2.65 -15.73 -3.00
CA ASP A 3 3.36 -14.95 -4.02
C ASP A 3 2.53 -14.69 -5.26
N GLY A 4 2.64 -13.52 -5.88
CA GLY A 4 1.88 -13.19 -7.10
C GLY A 4 0.38 -12.95 -6.90
N TRP A 5 -0.15 -12.94 -5.68
CA TRP A 5 -1.58 -12.71 -5.41
C TRP A 5 -2.11 -11.37 -5.98
N ARG A 6 -1.28 -10.32 -5.99
CA ARG A 6 -1.64 -9.00 -6.56
C ARG A 6 -1.76 -9.03 -8.09
N THR A 7 -0.96 -9.86 -8.75
CA THR A 7 -1.03 -10.05 -10.19
C THR A 7 -2.30 -10.80 -10.55
N ARG A 8 -2.53 -11.95 -9.90
CA ARG A 8 -3.77 -12.74 -10.01
C ARG A 8 -5.03 -11.91 -9.74
N PHE A 9 -4.99 -11.06 -8.73
CA PHE A 9 -6.08 -10.13 -8.45
C PHE A 9 -6.41 -9.23 -9.64
N LEU A 10 -5.41 -8.64 -10.31
CA LEU A 10 -5.67 -7.82 -11.50
C LEU A 10 -6.16 -8.67 -12.68
N GLU A 11 -5.63 -9.86 -12.88
CA GLU A 11 -6.07 -10.77 -13.96
C GLU A 11 -7.53 -11.17 -13.80
N ILE A 12 -7.96 -11.53 -12.58
CA ILE A 12 -9.36 -11.90 -12.30
C ILE A 12 -10.32 -10.70 -12.45
N THR A 13 -9.82 -9.48 -12.23
CA THR A 13 -10.65 -8.26 -12.19
C THR A 13 -10.61 -7.45 -13.47
N SER A 14 -9.69 -7.73 -14.41
CA SER A 14 -9.41 -6.88 -15.57
C SER A 14 -10.63 -6.66 -16.46
N ASP A 15 -11.47 -7.68 -16.58
CA ASP A 15 -12.63 -7.68 -17.48
C ASP A 15 -13.93 -7.37 -16.73
N HIS A 16 -13.85 -7.12 -15.41
CA HIS A 16 -15.03 -6.81 -14.62
C HIS A 16 -15.48 -5.36 -14.84
N GLU A 17 -16.59 -5.19 -15.54
CA GLU A 17 -17.16 -3.89 -15.96
C GLU A 17 -17.17 -2.84 -14.82
N GLN A 18 -17.61 -3.24 -13.63
CA GLN A 18 -17.74 -2.34 -12.48
C GLN A 18 -16.44 -2.11 -11.69
N TYR A 19 -15.53 -3.10 -11.63
CA TYR A 19 -14.47 -3.12 -10.62
C TYR A 19 -13.05 -3.14 -11.18
N ALA A 20 -12.85 -3.23 -12.50
CA ALA A 20 -11.52 -3.22 -13.11
C ALA A 20 -10.70 -1.99 -12.69
N ASP A 21 -11.23 -0.78 -12.87
CA ASP A 21 -10.55 0.46 -12.49
C ASP A 21 -10.31 0.57 -10.98
N ALA A 22 -11.32 0.17 -10.19
CA ALA A 22 -11.23 0.15 -8.74
C ALA A 22 -10.13 -0.80 -8.25
N ALA A 23 -9.98 -1.96 -8.90
CA ALA A 23 -8.94 -2.94 -8.60
C ALA A 23 -7.54 -2.38 -8.87
N VAL A 24 -7.35 -1.68 -10.00
CA VAL A 24 -6.10 -0.97 -10.29
C VAL A 24 -5.78 0.02 -9.18
N LEU A 25 -6.74 0.88 -8.81
CA LEU A 25 -6.51 1.88 -7.77
C LEU A 25 -6.29 1.25 -6.38
N LEU A 26 -6.98 0.16 -6.03
CA LEU A 26 -6.72 -0.55 -4.79
C LEU A 26 -5.28 -1.05 -4.75
N ARG A 27 -4.82 -1.76 -5.79
CA ARG A 27 -3.48 -2.33 -5.87
C ARG A 27 -2.39 -1.26 -5.74
N PHE A 28 -2.52 -0.16 -6.46
CA PHE A 28 -1.42 0.81 -6.59
C PHE A 28 -1.55 2.04 -5.68
N CYS A 29 -2.72 2.30 -5.10
CA CYS A 29 -2.95 3.49 -4.26
C CYS A 29 -3.29 3.18 -2.79
N GLY A 30 -3.53 1.91 -2.43
CA GLY A 30 -3.79 1.52 -1.04
C GLY A 30 -4.99 2.23 -0.41
N LEU A 31 -6.08 2.37 -1.17
CA LEU A 31 -7.27 3.15 -0.79
C LEU A 31 -8.01 2.53 0.40
N ARG A 32 -8.62 3.39 1.24
CA ARG A 32 -9.67 2.96 2.18
C ARG A 32 -10.99 2.78 1.42
N PRO A 33 -11.92 1.91 1.87
CA PRO A 33 -13.23 1.76 1.24
C PRO A 33 -13.98 3.09 1.11
N THR A 34 -13.95 3.93 2.15
CA THR A 34 -14.61 5.24 2.16
C THR A 34 -13.96 6.27 1.25
N GLU A 35 -12.69 6.10 0.88
CA GLU A 35 -12.01 6.97 -0.09
C GLU A 35 -12.49 6.65 -1.50
N LEU A 36 -12.60 5.36 -1.82
CA LEU A 36 -13.12 4.91 -3.11
C LEU A 36 -14.62 5.22 -3.26
N CYS A 37 -15.40 5.13 -2.19
CA CYS A 37 -16.81 5.55 -2.19
C CYS A 37 -17.02 7.03 -2.55
N LYS A 38 -16.16 7.93 -2.04
CA LYS A 38 -16.19 9.36 -2.37
C LYS A 38 -15.76 9.64 -3.82
N GLY A 39 -15.12 8.66 -4.43
CA GLY A 39 -14.53 8.73 -5.75
C GLY A 39 -13.11 9.28 -5.74
N VAL A 40 -12.29 8.72 -6.62
CA VAL A 40 -10.91 9.10 -6.85
C VAL A 40 -10.81 9.75 -8.22
N ASP A 41 -10.30 10.97 -8.27
CA ASP A 41 -10.02 11.67 -9.52
C ASP A 41 -8.70 11.15 -10.10
N VAL A 42 -8.73 10.69 -11.35
CA VAL A 42 -7.57 10.18 -12.07
C VAL A 42 -7.44 10.95 -13.37
N SER A 43 -6.26 11.49 -13.65
CA SER A 43 -6.02 12.31 -14.85
C SER A 43 -4.68 11.96 -15.48
N PHE A 44 -4.65 11.99 -16.81
CA PHE A 44 -3.41 11.82 -17.55
C PHE A 44 -2.56 13.09 -17.48
N SER A 45 -1.24 12.93 -17.43
CA SER A 45 -0.30 14.05 -17.53
C SER A 45 0.98 13.58 -18.21
N THR A 46 1.77 14.52 -18.74
CA THR A 46 3.09 14.22 -19.34
C THR A 46 4.07 13.55 -18.38
N LYS A 47 3.83 13.62 -17.06
CA LYS A 47 4.68 13.04 -16.00
C LYS A 47 4.07 11.76 -15.39
N GLY A 48 3.13 11.12 -16.08
CA GLY A 48 2.41 9.92 -15.62
C GLY A 48 0.96 10.21 -15.20
N ILE A 49 0.34 9.27 -14.48
CA ILE A 49 -1.06 9.38 -14.07
C ILE A 49 -1.16 10.12 -12.74
N LYS A 50 -1.84 11.27 -12.71
CA LYS A 50 -2.12 12.01 -11.47
C LYS A 50 -3.38 11.45 -10.80
N VAL A 51 -3.27 11.10 -9.53
CA VAL A 51 -4.36 10.57 -8.70
C VAL A 51 -4.62 11.52 -7.55
N ARG A 52 -5.87 11.99 -7.39
CA ARG A 52 -6.32 12.80 -6.25
C ARG A 52 -7.39 12.04 -5.47
N ILE A 53 -7.17 11.92 -4.17
CA ILE A 53 -8.00 11.14 -3.25
C ILE A 53 -8.54 12.08 -2.17
N LEU A 54 -9.85 12.05 -1.97
CA LEU A 54 -10.50 12.72 -0.83
C LEU A 54 -10.43 11.82 0.40
N GLY A 55 -10.14 12.43 1.55
CA GLY A 55 -9.96 11.72 2.82
C GLY A 55 -11.22 10.97 3.27
N GLY A 56 -11.08 9.70 3.59
CA GLY A 56 -12.20 8.84 4.01
C GLY A 56 -12.54 8.88 5.51
N LYS A 57 -11.60 9.28 6.37
CA LYS A 57 -11.74 9.33 7.83
C LYS A 57 -11.01 10.56 8.39
N THR A 58 -11.57 11.74 8.16
CA THR A 58 -10.99 13.02 8.58
C THR A 58 -11.63 13.50 9.87
N ARG A 59 -10.82 13.74 10.90
CA ARG A 59 -11.18 14.37 12.17
C ARG A 59 -10.20 15.52 12.42
N LYS A 60 -10.46 16.37 13.43
CA LYS A 60 -9.55 17.48 13.78
C LYS A 60 -8.08 17.04 13.94
N THR A 61 -7.84 15.83 14.43
CA THR A 61 -6.50 15.33 14.76
C THR A 61 -6.03 14.14 13.89
N ALA A 62 -6.86 13.66 12.97
CA ALA A 62 -6.63 12.39 12.27
C ALA A 62 -7.09 12.44 10.80
N GLY A 63 -6.33 11.76 9.93
CA GLY A 63 -6.64 11.61 8.51
C GLY A 63 -6.40 12.87 7.68
N GLN A 64 -5.94 12.68 6.44
CA GLN A 64 -5.71 13.78 5.50
C GLN A 64 -7.00 14.16 4.78
N PRO A 65 -7.43 15.45 4.79
CA PRO A 65 -8.57 15.94 4.00
C PRO A 65 -8.52 15.57 2.52
N TRP A 66 -7.34 15.68 1.92
CA TRP A 66 -7.05 15.21 0.58
C TRP A 66 -5.58 14.84 0.48
N ARG A 67 -5.26 14.00 -0.51
CA ARG A 67 -3.89 13.74 -0.96
C ARG A 67 -3.87 13.56 -2.47
N PHE A 68 -2.72 13.82 -3.07
CA PHE A 68 -2.48 13.42 -4.44
C PHE A 68 -1.03 12.98 -4.65
N PHE A 69 -0.82 12.18 -5.67
CA PHE A 69 0.49 11.76 -6.14
C PHE A 69 0.38 11.37 -7.61
N ARG A 70 1.51 11.05 -8.22
CA ARG A 70 1.60 10.51 -9.57
C ARG A 70 1.96 9.03 -9.52
N LEU A 71 1.42 8.27 -10.47
CA LEU A 71 1.76 6.90 -10.73
C LEU A 71 2.63 6.80 -11.99
N ASN A 72 3.63 5.93 -11.96
CA ASN A 72 4.38 5.51 -13.14
C ASN A 72 3.46 4.68 -14.05
N SER A 73 3.08 5.24 -15.20
CA SER A 73 2.17 4.57 -16.15
C SER A 73 2.72 3.26 -16.70
N ALA A 74 4.04 3.09 -16.76
CA ALA A 74 4.67 1.85 -17.24
C ALA A 74 4.42 0.64 -16.32
N LEU A 75 4.04 0.87 -15.06
CA LEU A 75 3.74 -0.19 -14.08
C LEU A 75 2.24 -0.50 -13.96
N LEU A 76 1.39 0.22 -14.69
CA LEU A 76 -0.07 0.05 -14.65
C LEU A 76 -0.55 -0.80 -15.84
N PRO A 77 -1.74 -1.44 -15.74
CA PRO A 77 -2.34 -2.11 -16.88
C PRO A 77 -2.55 -1.15 -18.05
N LYS A 78 -2.14 -1.56 -19.25
CA LYS A 78 -2.23 -0.75 -20.47
C LYS A 78 -3.66 -0.27 -20.74
N SER A 79 -4.65 -1.15 -20.56
CA SER A 79 -6.07 -0.82 -20.74
C SER A 79 -6.54 0.34 -19.86
N PHE A 80 -6.05 0.40 -18.61
CA PHE A 80 -6.36 1.49 -17.69
C PHE A 80 -5.69 2.80 -18.13
N VAL A 81 -4.42 2.75 -18.52
CA VAL A 81 -3.68 3.92 -19.00
C VAL A 81 -4.33 4.50 -20.26
N ASP A 82 -4.59 3.68 -21.27
CA ASP A 82 -5.21 4.10 -22.54
C ASP A 82 -6.60 4.71 -22.30
N LYS A 83 -7.38 4.16 -21.34
CA LYS A 83 -8.68 4.70 -20.93
C LYS A 83 -8.56 6.10 -20.33
N VAL A 84 -7.65 6.30 -19.38
CA VAL A 84 -7.44 7.60 -18.71
C VAL A 84 -6.89 8.62 -19.71
N GLU A 85 -5.97 8.22 -20.58
CA GLU A 85 -5.40 9.08 -21.62
C GLU A 85 -6.47 9.57 -22.59
N ARG A 86 -7.30 8.66 -23.12
CA ARG A 86 -8.39 9.01 -24.05
C ARG A 86 -9.43 9.93 -23.42
N ALA A 87 -9.78 9.69 -22.15
CA ALA A 87 -10.76 10.51 -21.44
C ALA A 87 -10.17 11.84 -20.93
N GLY A 88 -8.85 11.95 -20.82
CA GLY A 88 -8.12 13.04 -20.15
C GLY A 88 -8.26 13.02 -18.61
N LYS A 89 -9.48 12.82 -18.12
CA LYS A 89 -9.81 12.68 -16.70
C LYS A 89 -10.97 11.71 -16.51
N ILE A 90 -10.86 10.82 -15.52
CA ILE A 90 -11.94 9.94 -15.06
C ILE A 90 -12.14 10.09 -13.55
N LYS A 91 -13.31 9.71 -13.08
CA LYS A 91 -13.61 9.54 -11.66
C LYS A 91 -13.97 8.08 -11.40
N VAL A 92 -13.22 7.43 -10.52
CA VAL A 92 -13.44 6.01 -10.16
C VAL A 92 -14.05 5.96 -8.78
N ALA A 93 -15.22 5.33 -8.66
CA ALA A 93 -15.90 5.13 -7.38
C ALA A 93 -16.48 3.72 -7.29
N ALA A 94 -16.65 3.22 -6.06
CA ALA A 94 -17.29 1.94 -5.79
C ALA A 94 -18.08 2.01 -4.49
N GLU A 95 -19.23 1.35 -4.44
CA GLU A 95 -20.02 1.21 -3.22
C GLU A 95 -19.29 0.26 -2.24
N PRO A 96 -19.03 0.68 -0.98
CA PRO A 96 -18.22 -0.09 -0.03
C PRO A 96 -18.65 -1.53 0.22
N ASP A 97 -19.94 -1.79 0.42
CA ASP A 97 -20.42 -3.12 0.80
C ASP A 97 -20.42 -4.08 -0.39
N ALA A 98 -20.83 -3.61 -1.57
CA ALA A 98 -20.77 -4.34 -2.82
C ALA A 98 -19.32 -4.68 -3.19
N LEU A 99 -18.39 -3.72 -3.04
CA LEU A 99 -16.96 -3.96 -3.23
C LEU A 99 -16.43 -4.99 -2.22
N ARG A 100 -16.82 -4.89 -0.95
CA ARG A 100 -16.41 -5.86 0.09
C ARG A 100 -16.91 -7.26 -0.26
N MET A 101 -18.17 -7.40 -0.66
CA MET A 101 -18.75 -8.68 -1.08
C MET A 101 -18.02 -9.23 -2.31
N TYR A 102 -17.73 -8.38 -3.29
CA TYR A 102 -16.97 -8.74 -4.47
C TYR A 102 -15.56 -9.27 -4.13
N LEU A 103 -14.80 -8.52 -3.32
CA LEU A 103 -13.46 -8.92 -2.87
C LEU A 103 -13.49 -10.25 -2.11
N ARG A 104 -14.49 -10.44 -1.23
CA ARG A 104 -14.67 -11.71 -0.51
C ARG A 104 -14.93 -12.87 -1.48
N ARG A 105 -15.83 -12.67 -2.46
CA ARG A 105 -16.18 -13.68 -3.47
C ARG A 105 -14.97 -14.16 -4.27
N ILE A 106 -14.06 -13.27 -4.63
CA ILE A 106 -12.87 -13.62 -5.42
C ILE A 106 -11.65 -14.02 -4.57
N SER A 107 -11.72 -13.93 -3.23
CA SER A 107 -10.57 -14.18 -2.34
C SER A 107 -9.98 -15.57 -2.57
N ASP A 108 -10.83 -16.59 -2.63
CA ASP A 108 -10.41 -17.98 -2.87
C ASP A 108 -9.70 -18.17 -4.20
N GLN A 109 -10.16 -17.50 -5.26
CA GLN A 109 -9.52 -17.56 -6.57
C GLN A 109 -8.18 -16.83 -6.55
N VAL A 110 -8.11 -15.71 -5.82
CA VAL A 110 -6.92 -14.86 -5.76
C VAL A 110 -5.79 -15.50 -4.97
N PHE A 111 -6.03 -16.10 -3.80
CA PHE A 111 -4.92 -16.68 -3.03
C PHE A 111 -4.71 -18.20 -3.25
N TRP A 112 -5.66 -18.93 -3.83
CA TRP A 112 -5.59 -20.39 -4.02
C TRP A 112 -6.08 -20.82 -5.41
N PRO A 113 -5.38 -20.40 -6.47
CA PRO A 113 -5.65 -20.89 -7.81
C PRO A 113 -5.44 -22.40 -7.83
N VAL A 114 -6.29 -23.08 -8.58
CA VAL A 114 -6.27 -24.53 -8.67
C VAL A 114 -5.17 -24.93 -9.65
N ASP A 115 -3.95 -25.08 -9.14
CA ASP A 115 -2.94 -25.95 -9.75
C ASP A 115 -2.62 -27.10 -8.77
N ALA A 116 -2.11 -28.23 -9.28
CA ALA A 116 -1.92 -29.44 -8.47
C ALA A 116 -0.99 -29.23 -7.25
N LYS A 117 0.04 -28.39 -7.38
CA LYS A 117 1.00 -28.08 -6.30
C LYS A 117 0.40 -27.14 -5.25
N GLN A 118 -0.43 -26.19 -5.66
CA GLN A 118 -1.12 -25.25 -4.79
C GLN A 118 -2.36 -25.88 -4.15
N ALA A 119 -2.96 -26.92 -4.74
CA ALA A 119 -4.03 -27.70 -4.12
C ALA A 119 -3.57 -28.39 -2.83
N GLU A 120 -2.36 -28.98 -2.82
CA GLU A 120 -1.74 -29.53 -1.61
C GLU A 120 -1.47 -28.45 -0.55
N SER A 121 -0.91 -27.31 -0.97
CA SER A 121 -0.71 -26.16 -0.08
C SER A 121 -2.03 -25.58 0.46
N ARG A 122 -3.10 -25.58 -0.36
CA ARG A 122 -4.45 -25.15 0.03
C ARG A 122 -5.03 -26.06 1.10
N ASN A 123 -4.89 -27.37 0.94
CA ASN A 123 -5.34 -28.33 1.95
C ASN A 123 -4.57 -28.18 3.25
N GLN A 124 -3.25 -27.93 3.19
CA GLN A 124 -2.42 -27.67 4.37
C GLN A 124 -2.70 -26.31 5.03
N ALA A 125 -3.02 -25.26 4.26
CA ALA A 125 -3.40 -23.96 4.79
C ALA A 125 -4.79 -23.98 5.43
N LYS A 126 -5.75 -24.69 4.82
CA LYS A 126 -7.08 -24.94 5.40
C LYS A 126 -6.98 -25.75 6.69
N SER A 127 -6.12 -26.76 6.76
CA SER A 127 -5.89 -27.51 8.01
C SER A 127 -5.27 -26.67 9.13
N ARG A 128 -4.54 -25.60 8.77
CA ARG A 128 -3.97 -24.60 9.71
C ARG A 128 -4.91 -23.44 10.03
N ASN A 129 -6.16 -23.47 9.58
CA ASN A 129 -7.17 -22.41 9.78
C ASN A 129 -6.70 -21.01 9.30
N GLN A 130 -5.83 -20.94 8.28
CA GLN A 130 -5.37 -19.68 7.70
C GLN A 130 -6.24 -19.28 6.51
N GLU A 131 -7.36 -18.60 6.78
CA GLU A 131 -8.23 -18.05 5.75
C GLU A 131 -7.79 -16.61 5.39
N TYR A 132 -7.17 -16.42 4.21
CA TYR A 132 -6.85 -15.08 3.71
C TYR A 132 -8.07 -14.45 3.03
N VAL A 133 -8.53 -13.32 3.51
CA VAL A 133 -9.64 -12.59 2.88
C VAL A 133 -9.12 -11.29 2.28
N LEU A 134 -9.49 -11.03 1.03
CA LEU A 134 -9.22 -9.75 0.40
C LEU A 134 -10.06 -8.67 1.05
N SER A 135 -9.41 -7.54 1.28
CA SER A 135 -10.06 -6.29 1.67
C SER A 135 -9.28 -5.13 1.06
N ALA A 136 -9.88 -3.95 1.00
CA ALA A 136 -9.16 -2.75 0.61
C ALA A 136 -7.92 -2.49 1.50
N TYR A 137 -8.02 -2.82 2.79
CA TYR A 137 -6.90 -2.70 3.73
C TYR A 137 -5.76 -3.67 3.38
N THR A 138 -6.05 -4.85 2.84
CA THR A 138 -5.02 -5.80 2.39
C THR A 138 -4.07 -5.14 1.39
N PHE A 139 -4.60 -4.39 0.42
CA PHE A 139 -3.78 -3.66 -0.55
C PHE A 139 -3.05 -2.47 0.06
N ARG A 140 -3.67 -1.79 1.03
CA ARG A 140 -3.02 -0.71 1.78
C ARG A 140 -1.80 -1.20 2.57
N HIS A 141 -1.92 -2.35 3.24
CA HIS A 141 -0.79 -2.99 3.92
C HIS A 141 0.29 -3.41 2.92
N ALA A 142 -0.09 -3.93 1.76
CA ALA A 142 0.86 -4.29 0.70
C ALA A 142 1.62 -3.08 0.18
N LEU A 143 0.92 -1.98 -0.14
CA LEU A 143 1.53 -0.74 -0.60
C LEU A 143 2.53 -0.19 0.42
N VAL A 144 2.17 -0.15 1.72
CA VAL A 144 3.11 0.31 2.76
C VAL A 144 4.35 -0.59 2.84
N THR A 145 4.20 -1.89 2.59
CA THR A 145 5.35 -2.81 2.53
C THR A 145 6.26 -2.46 1.36
N ASP A 146 5.69 -2.27 0.16
CA ASP A 146 6.46 -1.89 -1.03
C ASP A 146 7.21 -0.57 -0.82
N LEU A 147 6.53 0.45 -0.30
CA LEU A 147 7.14 1.76 -0.06
C LEU A 147 8.29 1.67 0.97
N ARG A 148 8.17 0.83 1.99
CA ARG A 148 9.25 0.59 2.96
C ARG A 148 10.43 -0.14 2.34
N ASP A 149 10.15 -1.16 1.52
CA ASP A 149 11.19 -1.94 0.84
C ASP A 149 11.96 -1.05 -0.18
N GLU A 150 11.30 -0.03 -0.73
CA GLU A 150 11.92 1.03 -1.54
C GLU A 150 12.64 2.13 -0.71
N GLY A 151 12.65 2.03 0.62
CA GLY A 151 13.35 2.97 1.50
C GLY A 151 12.64 4.30 1.73
N TRP A 152 11.32 4.37 1.52
CA TRP A 152 10.57 5.60 1.78
C TRP A 152 10.54 5.94 3.27
N LYS A 153 10.65 7.24 3.58
CA LYS A 153 10.50 7.74 4.94
C LYS A 153 9.05 7.59 5.42
N ALA A 154 8.88 7.36 6.72
CA ALA A 154 7.57 7.12 7.33
C ALA A 154 6.60 8.29 7.11
N GLU A 155 7.09 9.53 7.11
CA GLU A 155 6.31 10.74 6.85
C GLU A 155 5.73 10.75 5.43
N THR A 156 6.56 10.40 4.45
CA THR A 156 6.14 10.34 3.04
C THR A 156 5.15 9.21 2.82
N ILE A 157 5.36 8.05 3.45
CA ILE A 157 4.40 6.93 3.43
C ILE A 157 3.07 7.37 4.05
N ALA A 158 3.09 8.00 5.23
CA ALA A 158 1.91 8.52 5.89
C ALA A 158 1.14 9.49 4.99
N ALA A 159 1.82 10.44 4.35
CA ALA A 159 1.20 11.34 3.38
C ALA A 159 0.57 10.57 2.21
N ALA A 160 1.29 9.61 1.63
CA ALA A 160 0.84 8.81 0.48
C ALA A 160 -0.41 7.97 0.79
N ILE A 161 -0.52 7.42 2.01
CA ILE A 161 -1.69 6.65 2.42
C ILE A 161 -2.77 7.54 3.07
N GLY A 162 -2.51 8.80 3.39
CA GLY A 162 -3.48 9.73 3.94
C GLY A 162 -3.65 9.64 5.47
N GLU A 163 -2.53 9.42 6.16
CA GLU A 163 -2.37 9.66 7.59
C GLU A 163 -1.77 11.06 7.83
N VAL A 164 -2.00 11.58 9.04
CA VAL A 164 -1.41 12.85 9.53
C VAL A 164 -0.29 12.62 10.54
N SER A 165 0.04 11.37 10.84
CA SER A 165 1.11 10.97 11.76
C SER A 165 1.92 9.82 11.16
N ALA A 166 3.24 9.94 11.19
CA ALA A 166 4.15 8.88 10.79
C ALA A 166 4.09 7.67 11.73
N ASP A 167 3.78 7.86 13.02
CA ASP A 167 3.62 6.76 13.98
C ASP A 167 2.55 5.75 13.54
N THR A 168 1.48 6.23 12.89
CA THR A 168 0.40 5.35 12.42
C THR A 168 0.88 4.38 11.34
N VAL A 169 1.98 4.69 10.64
CA VAL A 169 2.55 3.82 9.61
C VAL A 169 2.98 2.47 10.21
N ALA A 170 3.42 2.43 11.47
CA ALA A 170 3.88 1.22 12.16
C ALA A 170 2.84 0.09 12.19
N TYR A 171 1.54 0.42 12.21
CA TYR A 171 0.44 -0.56 12.20
C TYR A 171 0.19 -1.18 10.83
N TYR A 172 0.78 -0.63 9.77
CA TYR A 172 0.67 -1.16 8.42
C TYR A 172 1.87 -2.03 8.06
N GLY A 173 1.71 -2.77 6.96
CA GLY A 173 2.69 -3.71 6.44
C GLY A 173 2.20 -5.16 6.51
N ILE A 174 2.76 -6.00 5.65
CA ILE A 174 2.56 -7.45 5.65
C ILE A 174 3.86 -8.07 6.13
N ARG A 175 3.79 -8.98 7.11
CA ARG A 175 4.97 -9.74 7.54
C ARG A 175 5.43 -10.61 6.37
N SER A 176 6.61 -10.31 5.80
CA SER A 176 7.24 -11.16 4.81
C SER A 176 8.01 -12.27 5.54
N GLY A 177 7.48 -13.49 5.48
CA GLY A 177 8.25 -14.68 5.85
C GLY A 177 9.10 -15.09 4.65
N GLY A 178 10.42 -14.90 4.74
CA GLY A 178 11.38 -15.41 3.76
C GLY A 178 12.39 -14.37 3.28
N ARG A 179 13.68 -14.67 3.47
CA ARG A 179 14.80 -13.99 2.81
C ARG A 179 14.74 -14.31 1.31
N GLY A 180 14.73 -13.30 0.45
CA GLY A 180 14.96 -13.49 -1.00
C GLY A 180 13.88 -13.00 -1.96
N LYS A 181 12.87 -12.22 -1.52
CA LYS A 181 11.94 -11.59 -2.48
C LYS A 181 12.56 -10.33 -3.07
N SER A 182 12.57 -10.25 -4.40
CA SER A 182 12.84 -9.00 -5.10
C SER A 182 11.83 -7.94 -4.66
N PRO A 183 12.28 -6.71 -4.34
CA PRO A 183 11.37 -5.62 -3.99
C PRO A 183 10.34 -5.43 -5.11
N SER A 184 9.05 -5.47 -4.78
CA SER A 184 8.04 -5.02 -5.73
C SER A 184 8.09 -3.51 -5.80
N SER A 185 8.42 -2.97 -6.98
CA SER A 185 8.43 -1.52 -7.16
C SER A 185 7.00 -0.97 -7.09
N SER A 186 6.81 0.00 -6.20
CA SER A 186 5.61 0.81 -6.09
C SER A 186 5.44 1.65 -7.35
N ALA A 187 4.21 1.74 -7.86
CA ALA A 187 3.90 2.64 -8.95
C ALA A 187 3.90 4.12 -8.49
N VAL A 188 3.81 4.40 -7.19
CA VAL A 188 3.73 5.77 -6.68
C VAL A 188 5.10 6.46 -6.83
N LEU A 189 5.12 7.65 -7.43
CA LEU A 189 6.35 8.43 -7.57
C LEU A 189 6.62 9.24 -6.28
N MET A 190 7.72 8.92 -5.58
CA MET A 190 8.08 9.52 -4.27
C MET A 190 7.99 11.05 -4.26
N ASN A 191 8.63 11.72 -5.22
CA ASN A 191 8.72 13.18 -5.27
C ASN A 191 7.41 13.87 -5.74
N SER A 192 6.32 13.13 -5.88
CA SER A 192 5.02 13.67 -6.33
C SER A 192 3.96 13.76 -5.24
N VAL A 193 4.21 13.17 -4.07
CA VAL A 193 3.24 13.08 -2.98
C VAL A 193 2.99 14.45 -2.36
N GLN A 194 1.73 14.83 -2.28
CA GLN A 194 1.27 16.01 -1.56
C GLN A 194 0.01 15.66 -0.76
N ALA A 195 -0.10 16.24 0.43
CA ALA A 195 -1.24 16.07 1.31
C ALA A 195 -1.71 17.42 1.85
N ALA A 196 -2.96 17.48 2.28
CA ALA A 196 -3.58 18.72 2.75
C ALA A 196 -2.91 19.30 3.99
N LEU A 197 -2.52 18.45 4.93
CA LEU A 197 -1.90 18.82 6.19
C LEU A 197 -0.48 18.27 6.27
N PRO A 198 0.46 18.99 6.91
CA PRO A 198 1.78 18.43 7.20
C PRO A 198 1.65 17.15 8.03
N VAL A 199 2.49 16.17 7.73
CA VAL A 199 2.55 14.93 8.51
C VAL A 199 3.41 15.17 9.74
N ARG A 200 2.91 14.79 10.91
CA ARG A 200 3.69 14.80 12.14
C ARG A 200 4.76 13.69 12.07
N PRO A 201 6.04 14.02 12.31
CA PRO A 201 7.12 13.04 12.30
C PRO A 201 6.92 12.01 13.42
N SER A 202 7.59 10.87 13.28
CA SER A 202 7.51 9.84 14.30
C SER A 202 8.26 10.30 15.56
N LYS A 203 7.67 10.07 16.74
CA LYS A 203 8.34 10.39 18.01
C LYS A 203 9.41 9.34 18.28
N MET A 204 10.60 9.54 17.73
CA MET A 204 11.76 8.66 17.98
C MET A 204 12.54 9.03 19.26
N GLU A 205 12.09 10.02 20.04
CA GLU A 205 12.78 10.53 21.24
C GLU A 205 13.32 9.44 22.18
N GLY A 206 12.54 8.38 22.41
CA GLY A 206 12.97 7.24 23.25
C GLY A 206 13.99 6.31 22.58
N LEU A 207 13.92 6.15 21.26
CA LEU A 207 14.87 5.34 20.48
C LEU A 207 16.20 6.09 20.28
N ASP A 208 16.13 7.40 20.00
CA ASP A 208 17.29 8.28 19.86
C ASP A 208 18.08 8.35 21.17
N ALA A 209 17.39 8.45 22.31
CA ALA A 209 18.03 8.38 23.62
C ALA A 209 18.74 7.04 23.87
N LEU A 210 18.13 5.91 23.46
CA LEU A 210 18.72 4.57 23.56
C LEU A 210 19.94 4.39 22.65
N LEU A 211 19.89 4.92 21.42
CA LEU A 211 21.00 4.89 20.47
C LEU A 211 22.18 5.74 20.97
N ALA A 212 21.90 6.94 21.48
CA ALA A 212 22.92 7.81 22.08
C ALA A 212 23.59 7.18 23.32
N GLN A 213 22.81 6.47 24.15
CA GLN A 213 23.37 5.69 25.27
C GLN A 213 24.27 4.55 24.80
N LYS A 214 23.87 3.83 23.73
CA LYS A 214 24.69 2.76 23.14
C LYS A 214 25.99 3.29 22.54
N GLU A 215 25.95 4.38 21.78
CA GLU A 215 27.16 5.02 21.24
C GLU A 215 28.10 5.47 22.36
N SER A 216 27.55 6.10 23.40
CA SER A 216 28.33 6.52 24.58
C SER A 216 29.01 5.34 25.30
N ALA A 217 28.33 4.19 25.40
CA ALA A 217 28.89 2.98 26.00
C ALA A 217 30.00 2.35 25.13
N ILE A 218 29.84 2.36 23.80
CA ILE A 218 30.86 1.85 22.87
C ILE A 218 32.11 2.72 22.88
N VAL A 219 31.95 4.05 22.92
CA VAL A 219 33.09 4.99 23.00
C VAL A 219 33.85 4.78 24.32
N ARG A 220 33.15 4.61 25.45
CA ARG A 220 33.79 4.33 26.75
C ARG A 220 34.58 3.03 26.76
N SER A 221 34.01 1.94 26.24
CA SER A 221 34.72 0.64 26.25
C SER A 221 35.96 0.63 25.35
N ARG A 222 35.93 1.36 24.22
CA ARG A 222 37.11 1.55 23.36
C ARG A 222 38.20 2.36 24.04
N PHE A 223 37.83 3.40 24.79
CA PHE A 223 38.80 4.23 25.50
C PHE A 223 39.51 3.44 26.61
N GLU A 224 38.77 2.63 27.38
CA GLU A 224 39.32 1.77 28.44
C GLU A 224 40.26 0.67 27.91
N GLN A 225 40.05 0.20 26.68
CA GLN A 225 40.92 -0.77 26.01
C GLN A 225 42.23 -0.17 25.46
N MET A 226 42.29 1.15 25.23
CA MET A 226 43.51 1.83 24.76
C MET A 226 44.40 2.32 25.92
N THR A 227 43.86 2.37 27.14
CA THR A 227 44.57 2.80 28.36
C THR A 227 45.11 1.63 29.21
N LYS A 228 45.04 0.39 28.71
CA LYS A 228 45.67 -0.80 29.29
C LYS A 228 46.77 -1.30 28.36
#